data_AF-A0A1G2BUB4-F1
#
_entry.id   AF-A0A1G2BUB4-F1
#
_cell.length_a   1.000
_cell.length_b   1.000
_cell.length_c   1.000
_cell.angle_alpha   90.00
_cell.angle_beta   90.00
_cell.angle_gamma   90.00
#
_symmetry.space_group_name_H-M   'P 1'
#
loop_
_entity.id
_entity.type
_entity.pdbx_description
1 polymer ?
#
loop_
_entity_poly.entity_id
_entity_poly.type
_entity_poly.pdbx_seq_one_letter_code
_entity_poly.pdbx_strand_id
1 'polypeptide(L)'
;MGLFNALTGKIYRFNKINMPIYKGINDRISALDDSTERLIVIGAFGITDEMIKYIFQPDNGIFKNQLNILTNNSLEKTYHTLLDAALSQLTKTPLINTSNEKIIDYMAKVTNSTMEQKQLDINNYNKAESIAMLAYEKICTILSTQDSSQGAIFFSRTFININHEIMLKLKGLMFNE
;
A
#
# COMPACT_ATOMS: atom_id res chain seq x y z
N MET A 1 -31.58 8.16 -14.67
CA MET A 1 -30.22 7.95 -15.25
C MET A 1 -29.09 8.75 -14.57
N GLY A 2 -29.33 9.49 -13.46
CA GLY A 2 -28.29 10.35 -12.85
C GLY A 2 -27.24 9.65 -11.96
N LEU A 3 -27.64 8.62 -11.18
CA LEU A 3 -26.74 7.92 -10.26
C LEU A 3 -25.66 7.09 -10.96
N PHE A 4 -26.03 6.31 -11.98
CA PHE A 4 -25.07 5.50 -12.74
C PHE A 4 -24.03 6.38 -13.45
N ASN A 5 -24.41 7.53 -14.01
CA ASN A 5 -23.48 8.46 -14.64
C ASN A 5 -22.54 9.16 -13.64
N ALA A 6 -23.01 9.44 -12.43
CA ALA A 6 -22.16 9.99 -11.37
C ALA A 6 -21.14 8.97 -10.87
N LEU A 7 -21.53 7.68 -10.78
CA LEU A 7 -20.65 6.58 -10.40
C LEU A 7 -19.60 6.29 -11.47
N THR A 8 -19.99 6.22 -12.73
CA THR A 8 -19.04 6.05 -13.85
C THR A 8 -18.05 7.22 -13.93
N GLY A 9 -18.49 8.44 -13.65
CA GLY A 9 -17.62 9.62 -13.58
C GLY A 9 -16.57 9.55 -12.46
N LYS A 10 -16.95 9.08 -11.25
CA LYS A 10 -16.01 8.91 -10.13
C LYS A 10 -15.00 7.78 -10.38
N ILE A 11 -15.46 6.64 -10.91
CA ILE A 11 -14.58 5.52 -11.29
C ILE A 11 -13.58 5.97 -12.35
N TYR A 12 -14.06 6.65 -13.39
CA TYR A 12 -13.20 7.16 -14.47
C TYR A 12 -12.14 8.13 -13.94
N ARG A 13 -12.54 9.09 -13.09
CA ARG A 13 -11.61 10.05 -12.49
C ARG A 13 -10.56 9.35 -11.62
N PHE A 14 -10.96 8.43 -10.77
CA PHE A 14 -10.04 7.66 -9.94
C PHE A 14 -9.05 6.89 -10.80
N ASN A 15 -9.53 6.11 -11.78
CA ASN A 15 -8.67 5.31 -12.65
C ASN A 15 -7.70 6.16 -13.49
N LYS A 16 -8.11 7.36 -13.93
CA LYS A 16 -7.23 8.29 -14.64
C LYS A 16 -6.01 8.71 -13.83
N ILE A 17 -6.12 8.74 -12.50
CA ILE A 17 -5.03 9.10 -11.58
C ILE A 17 -4.30 7.84 -11.07
N ASN A 18 -5.06 6.80 -10.75
CA ASN A 18 -4.56 5.56 -10.17
C ASN A 18 -3.69 4.75 -11.15
N MET A 19 -4.15 4.57 -12.40
CA MET A 19 -3.48 3.70 -13.37
C MET A 19 -2.04 4.13 -13.69
N PRO A 20 -1.74 5.44 -13.89
CA PRO A 20 -0.36 5.88 -14.07
C PRO A 20 0.55 5.57 -12.88
N ILE A 21 0.07 5.74 -11.65
CA ILE A 21 0.85 5.49 -10.42
C ILE A 21 1.10 3.98 -10.27
N TYR A 22 0.04 3.17 -10.38
CA TYR A 22 0.11 1.72 -10.37
C TYR A 22 1.14 1.20 -11.38
N LYS A 23 1.02 1.65 -12.64
CA LYS A 23 1.93 1.23 -13.72
C LYS A 23 3.36 1.65 -13.42
N GLY A 24 3.57 2.89 -12.98
CA GLY A 24 4.91 3.39 -12.65
C GLY A 24 5.61 2.56 -11.57
N ILE A 25 4.88 2.14 -10.53
CA ILE A 25 5.42 1.27 -9.47
C ILE A 25 5.69 -0.13 -10.02
N ASN A 26 4.74 -0.72 -10.75
CA ASN A 26 4.87 -2.06 -11.32
C ASN A 26 6.05 -2.18 -12.30
N ASP A 27 6.24 -1.18 -13.15
CA ASP A 27 7.35 -1.14 -14.12
C ASP A 27 8.70 -1.10 -13.37
N ARG A 28 8.80 -0.34 -12.27
CA ARG A 28 10.01 -0.29 -11.44
C ARG A 28 10.28 -1.60 -10.71
N ILE A 29 9.25 -2.28 -10.20
CA ILE A 29 9.38 -3.62 -9.59
C ILE A 29 9.83 -4.65 -10.64
N SER A 30 9.34 -4.52 -11.88
CA SER A 30 9.68 -5.42 -12.98
C SER A 30 11.13 -5.25 -13.46
N ALA A 31 11.73 -4.09 -13.23
CA ALA A 31 13.13 -3.80 -13.56
C ALA A 31 14.13 -4.29 -12.49
N LEU A 32 13.68 -4.77 -11.34
CA LEU A 32 14.54 -5.37 -10.31
C LEU A 32 15.00 -6.77 -10.73
N ASP A 33 16.16 -7.23 -10.23
CA ASP A 33 16.63 -8.58 -10.46
C ASP A 33 15.71 -9.63 -9.84
N ASP A 34 15.57 -10.77 -10.52
CA ASP A 34 14.71 -11.86 -10.09
C ASP A 34 15.28 -12.54 -8.84
N SER A 35 14.66 -12.26 -7.71
CA SER A 35 15.17 -12.60 -6.39
C SER A 35 14.05 -12.70 -5.35
N THR A 36 14.34 -13.34 -4.24
CA THR A 36 13.42 -13.44 -3.09
C THR A 36 13.03 -12.06 -2.57
N GLU A 37 13.94 -11.09 -2.55
CA GLU A 37 13.65 -9.72 -2.14
C GLU A 37 12.66 -9.04 -3.07
N ARG A 38 12.75 -9.27 -4.39
CA ARG A 38 11.78 -8.78 -5.37
C ARG A 38 10.39 -9.37 -5.12
N LEU A 39 10.29 -10.65 -4.77
CA LEU A 39 9.02 -11.29 -4.41
C LEU A 39 8.38 -10.64 -3.18
N ILE A 40 9.17 -10.29 -2.16
CA ILE A 40 8.67 -9.59 -0.96
C ILE A 40 8.14 -8.20 -1.35
N VAL A 41 8.84 -7.46 -2.21
CA VAL A 41 8.39 -6.15 -2.71
C VAL A 41 7.12 -6.28 -3.54
N ILE A 42 6.99 -7.33 -4.38
CA ILE A 42 5.75 -7.67 -5.10
C ILE A 42 4.62 -7.91 -4.11
N GLY A 43 4.87 -8.64 -3.03
CA GLY A 43 3.92 -8.86 -1.94
C GLY A 43 3.43 -7.55 -1.32
N ALA A 44 4.36 -6.65 -0.95
CA ALA A 44 4.02 -5.34 -0.40
C ALA A 44 3.17 -4.50 -1.38
N PHE A 45 3.52 -4.55 -2.66
CA PHE A 45 2.75 -3.88 -3.70
C PHE A 45 1.35 -4.47 -3.89
N GLY A 46 1.21 -5.80 -3.84
CA GLY A 46 -0.08 -6.48 -3.88
C GLY A 46 -0.99 -6.07 -2.71
N ILE A 47 -0.45 -5.99 -1.49
CA ILE A 47 -1.21 -5.51 -0.32
C ILE A 47 -1.68 -4.06 -0.56
N THR A 48 -0.78 -3.24 -1.07
CA THR A 48 -1.06 -1.82 -1.33
C THR A 48 -2.15 -1.65 -2.39
N ASP A 49 -2.05 -2.35 -3.52
CA ASP A 49 -3.02 -2.23 -4.61
C ASP A 49 -4.43 -2.63 -4.17
N GLU A 50 -4.56 -3.74 -3.45
CA GLU A 50 -5.84 -4.15 -2.88
C GLU A 50 -6.37 -3.11 -1.89
N MET A 51 -5.54 -2.62 -0.97
CA MET A 51 -5.94 -1.58 -0.02
C MET A 51 -6.40 -0.31 -0.72
N ILE A 52 -5.71 0.14 -1.78
CA ILE A 52 -6.10 1.31 -2.57
C ILE A 52 -7.50 1.13 -3.17
N LYS A 53 -7.79 -0.04 -3.75
CA LYS A 53 -9.12 -0.37 -4.28
C LYS A 53 -10.18 -0.31 -3.19
N TYR A 54 -9.91 -0.88 -2.01
CA TYR A 54 -10.86 -0.88 -0.89
C TYR A 54 -11.12 0.52 -0.33
N ILE A 55 -10.07 1.30 -0.05
CA ILE A 55 -10.25 2.58 0.65
C ILE A 55 -10.80 3.69 -0.26
N PHE A 56 -10.56 3.60 -1.56
CA PHE A 56 -11.07 4.56 -2.55
C PHE A 56 -12.22 4.02 -3.40
N GLN A 57 -12.81 2.86 -3.04
CA GLN A 57 -13.98 2.35 -3.75
C GLN A 57 -15.10 3.41 -3.74
N PRO A 58 -15.65 3.81 -4.90
CA PRO A 58 -16.57 4.96 -4.96
C PRO A 58 -17.87 4.82 -4.16
N ASP A 59 -18.32 3.59 -3.90
CA ASP A 59 -19.61 3.32 -3.27
C ASP A 59 -19.52 3.17 -1.74
N ASN A 60 -18.51 2.43 -1.29
CA ASN A 60 -18.38 1.92 0.08
C ASN A 60 -16.96 2.09 0.64
N GLY A 61 -16.03 2.71 -0.10
CA GLY A 61 -14.68 2.95 0.38
C GLY A 61 -14.64 3.93 1.54
N ILE A 62 -13.63 3.77 2.40
CA ILE A 62 -13.42 4.59 3.60
C ILE A 62 -13.30 6.07 3.24
N PHE A 63 -12.60 6.37 2.14
CA PHE A 63 -12.34 7.71 1.64
C PHE A 63 -13.12 8.03 0.36
N LYS A 64 -14.26 7.36 0.13
CA LYS A 64 -15.10 7.58 -1.07
C LYS A 64 -15.51 9.04 -1.29
N ASN A 65 -15.67 9.80 -0.20
CA ASN A 65 -16.02 11.21 -0.24
C ASN A 65 -14.83 12.11 -0.65
N GLN A 66 -13.61 11.60 -0.56
CA GLN A 66 -12.39 12.33 -0.93
C GLN A 66 -12.01 12.18 -2.41
N LEU A 67 -12.68 11.31 -3.17
CA LEU A 67 -12.42 11.11 -4.61
C LEU A 67 -12.50 12.40 -5.44
N ASN A 68 -13.34 13.35 -5.01
CA ASN A 68 -13.52 14.63 -5.71
C ASN A 68 -12.37 15.62 -5.50
N ILE A 69 -11.56 15.42 -4.46
CA ILE A 69 -10.41 16.29 -4.14
C ILE A 69 -9.08 15.52 -4.22
N LEU A 70 -9.13 14.22 -4.51
CA LEU A 70 -7.95 13.39 -4.71
C LEU A 70 -7.11 13.92 -5.88
N THR A 71 -5.81 14.06 -5.63
CA THR A 71 -4.80 14.52 -6.58
C THR A 71 -3.79 13.41 -6.82
N ASN A 72 -3.00 13.51 -7.90
CA ASN A 72 -1.90 12.57 -8.16
C ASN A 72 -0.94 12.51 -6.96
N ASN A 73 -0.55 13.67 -6.42
CA ASN A 73 0.39 13.76 -5.31
C ASN A 73 -0.16 13.15 -4.01
N SER A 74 -1.43 13.40 -3.67
CA SER A 74 -2.02 12.79 -2.48
C SER A 74 -2.18 11.28 -2.63
N LEU A 75 -2.59 10.79 -3.80
CA LEU A 75 -2.67 9.35 -4.06
C LEU A 75 -1.29 8.67 -4.04
N GLU A 76 -0.27 9.29 -4.63
CA GLU A 76 1.11 8.76 -4.63
C GLU A 76 1.67 8.64 -3.19
N LYS A 77 1.45 9.66 -2.35
CA LYS A 77 1.79 9.60 -0.92
C LYS A 77 1.02 8.50 -0.18
N THR A 78 -0.24 8.28 -0.52
CA THR A 78 -1.03 7.17 0.05
C THR A 78 -0.45 5.81 -0.38
N TYR A 79 -0.08 5.66 -1.66
CA TYR A 79 0.63 4.45 -2.14
C TYR A 79 1.90 4.20 -1.33
N HIS A 80 2.77 5.21 -1.18
CA HIS A 80 4.03 5.07 -0.45
C HIS A 80 3.80 4.72 1.04
N THR A 81 2.81 5.32 1.68
CA THR A 81 2.43 5.03 3.07
C THR A 81 2.01 3.57 3.25
N LEU A 82 1.16 3.07 2.35
CA LEU A 82 0.68 1.68 2.38
C LEU A 82 1.80 0.69 2.06
N LEU A 83 2.65 1.03 1.08
CA LEU A 83 3.80 0.26 0.67
C LEU A 83 4.80 0.07 1.81
N ASP A 84 5.12 1.13 2.53
CA ASP A 84 6.04 1.10 3.68
C ASP A 84 5.44 0.30 4.84
N ALA A 85 4.14 0.49 5.12
CA ALA A 85 3.42 -0.28 6.13
C ALA A 85 3.39 -1.78 5.80
N ALA A 86 3.08 -2.12 4.54
CA ALA A 86 3.04 -3.51 4.07
C ALA A 86 4.43 -4.15 4.15
N LEU A 87 5.47 -3.47 3.66
CA LEU A 87 6.84 -4.00 3.73
C LEU A 87 7.31 -4.20 5.18
N SER A 88 7.01 -3.25 6.08
CA SER A 88 7.31 -3.40 7.51
C SER A 88 6.64 -4.63 8.11
N GLN A 89 5.38 -4.91 7.76
CA GLN A 89 4.65 -6.09 8.23
C GLN A 89 5.25 -7.40 7.69
N LEU A 90 5.59 -7.45 6.39
CA LEU A 90 6.21 -8.62 5.78
C LEU A 90 7.59 -8.92 6.36
N THR A 91 8.42 -7.90 6.57
CA THR A 91 9.79 -8.04 7.10
C THR A 91 9.84 -8.34 8.59
N LYS A 92 8.83 -7.94 9.37
CA LYS A 92 8.66 -8.34 10.78
C LYS A 92 8.29 -9.81 10.95
N THR A 93 7.60 -10.37 9.97
CA THR A 93 7.17 -11.76 10.07
C THR A 93 8.38 -12.65 9.75
N PRO A 94 8.67 -13.70 10.53
CA PRO A 94 9.81 -14.59 10.26
C PRO A 94 9.53 -15.39 8.98
N LEU A 95 9.83 -14.77 7.83
CA LEU A 95 9.41 -15.27 6.53
C LEU A 95 10.50 -15.99 5.76
N ILE A 96 11.78 -15.65 5.93
CA ILE A 96 12.97 -16.40 5.46
C ILE A 96 14.23 -15.61 5.86
N ASN A 97 15.39 -16.26 5.78
CA ASN A 97 16.73 -15.68 5.90
C ASN A 97 17.04 -14.74 4.70
N THR A 98 16.38 -13.58 4.62
CA THR A 98 16.59 -12.55 3.57
C THR A 98 17.37 -11.35 4.09
N SER A 99 18.09 -10.64 3.21
CA SER A 99 18.77 -9.39 3.57
C SER A 99 17.77 -8.24 3.64
N ASN A 100 17.47 -7.79 4.87
CA ASN A 100 16.65 -6.58 5.08
C ASN A 100 17.22 -5.36 4.35
N GLU A 101 18.54 -5.28 4.22
CA GLU A 101 19.23 -4.19 3.52
C GLU A 101 18.86 -4.15 2.03
N LYS A 102 18.91 -5.31 1.34
CA LYS A 102 18.57 -5.42 -0.08
C LYS A 102 17.09 -5.16 -0.34
N ILE A 103 16.20 -5.62 0.54
CA ILE A 103 14.75 -5.33 0.47
C ILE A 103 14.51 -3.82 0.58
N ILE A 104 15.20 -3.14 1.49
CA ILE A 104 15.05 -1.69 1.71
C ILE A 104 15.61 -0.90 0.52
N ASP A 105 16.75 -1.29 -0.05
CA ASP A 105 17.30 -0.72 -1.29
C ASP A 105 16.32 -0.86 -2.46
N TYR A 106 15.75 -2.05 -2.67
CA TYR A 106 14.72 -2.26 -3.69
C TYR A 106 13.52 -1.37 -3.48
N MET A 107 13.08 -1.25 -2.23
CA MET A 107 11.94 -0.42 -1.91
C MET A 107 12.22 1.06 -2.16
N ALA A 108 13.43 1.52 -1.85
CA ALA A 108 13.89 2.86 -2.15
C ALA A 108 13.85 3.15 -3.67
N LYS A 109 14.34 2.21 -4.49
CA LYS A 109 14.26 2.29 -5.97
C LYS A 109 12.82 2.34 -6.47
N VAL A 110 11.93 1.50 -5.93
CA VAL A 110 10.52 1.42 -6.35
C VAL A 110 9.72 2.68 -5.99
N THR A 111 10.08 3.35 -4.89
CA THR A 111 9.41 4.57 -4.40
C THR A 111 10.13 5.86 -4.75
N ASN A 112 11.22 5.79 -5.53
CA ASN A 112 12.10 6.94 -5.84
C ASN A 112 12.56 7.68 -4.56
N SER A 113 12.88 6.93 -3.52
CA SER A 113 13.37 7.42 -2.22
C SER A 113 14.85 7.10 -2.06
N THR A 114 15.52 7.74 -1.09
CA THR A 114 16.83 7.25 -0.63
C THR A 114 16.64 6.05 0.29
N MET A 115 17.71 5.27 0.43
CA MET A 115 17.76 4.11 1.31
C MET A 115 17.66 4.52 2.78
N GLU A 116 18.28 5.64 3.19
CA GLU A 116 18.23 6.13 4.57
C GLU A 116 16.80 6.53 4.96
N GLN A 117 16.11 7.26 4.08
CA GLN A 117 14.72 7.65 4.30
C GLN A 117 13.83 6.42 4.39
N LYS A 118 14.02 5.44 3.50
CA LYS A 118 13.23 4.22 3.51
C LYS A 118 13.47 3.38 4.77
N GLN A 119 14.71 3.27 5.21
CA GLN A 119 15.07 2.62 6.47
C GLN A 119 14.41 3.31 7.67
N LEU A 120 14.37 4.64 7.69
CA LEU A 120 13.69 5.41 8.73
C LEU A 120 12.18 5.13 8.74
N ASP A 121 11.52 5.16 7.58
CA ASP A 121 10.08 4.92 7.46
C ASP A 121 9.69 3.52 7.94
N ILE A 122 10.44 2.50 7.52
CA ILE A 122 10.23 1.11 7.95
C ILE A 122 10.48 0.95 9.45
N ASN A 123 11.49 1.62 10.01
CA ASN A 123 11.76 1.60 11.45
C ASN A 123 10.63 2.26 12.26
N ASN A 124 10.02 3.33 11.74
CA ASN A 124 8.89 3.99 12.37
C ASN A 124 7.68 3.05 12.46
N TYR A 125 7.36 2.33 11.38
CA TYR A 125 6.33 1.30 11.42
C TYR A 125 6.72 0.11 12.30
N ASN A 126 8.00 -0.26 12.33
CA ASN A 126 8.46 -1.36 13.16
C ASN A 126 8.32 -1.08 14.67
N LYS A 127 8.39 0.18 15.08
CA LYS A 127 8.20 0.61 16.48
C LYS A 127 6.74 0.89 16.85
N ALA A 128 5.84 0.99 15.86
CA ALA A 128 4.43 1.27 16.11
C ALA A 128 3.73 0.11 16.83
N GLU A 129 2.85 0.42 17.78
CA GLU A 129 1.97 -0.56 18.43
C GLU A 129 1.05 -1.24 17.42
N SER A 130 0.55 -0.46 16.45
CA SER A 130 -0.24 -0.95 15.33
C SER A 130 0.20 -0.28 14.03
N ILE A 131 0.78 -1.08 13.13
CA ILE A 131 1.21 -0.64 11.80
C ILE A 131 0.02 -0.10 10.99
N ALA A 132 -1.12 -0.80 11.06
CA ALA A 132 -2.31 -0.41 10.30
C ALA A 132 -2.93 0.89 10.82
N MET A 133 -2.94 1.12 12.13
CA MET A 133 -3.44 2.39 12.70
C MET A 133 -2.54 3.55 12.31
N LEU A 134 -1.22 3.41 12.43
CA LEU A 134 -0.29 4.46 12.01
C LEU A 134 -0.41 4.77 10.51
N ALA A 135 -0.61 3.75 9.67
CA ALA A 135 -0.84 3.95 8.24
C ALA A 135 -2.14 4.72 7.98
N TYR A 136 -3.22 4.38 8.68
CA TYR A 136 -4.50 5.09 8.58
C TYR A 136 -4.39 6.57 8.96
N GLU A 137 -3.79 6.88 10.10
CA GLU A 137 -3.59 8.27 10.60
C GLU A 137 -2.79 9.11 9.59
N LYS A 138 -1.72 8.54 9.03
CA LYS A 138 -0.93 9.19 7.98
C LYS A 138 -1.77 9.46 6.72
N ILE A 139 -2.61 8.51 6.30
CA ILE A 139 -3.49 8.68 5.14
C ILE A 139 -4.53 9.77 5.41
N CYS A 140 -5.13 9.79 6.59
CA CYS A 140 -6.06 10.86 6.97
C CYS A 140 -5.39 12.24 6.90
N THR A 141 -4.15 12.34 7.37
CA THR A 141 -3.34 13.57 7.25
C THR A 141 -3.09 13.95 5.78
N ILE A 142 -2.65 13.00 4.95
CA ILE A 142 -2.40 13.20 3.51
C ILE A 142 -3.65 13.69 2.79
N LEU A 143 -4.81 13.14 3.14
CA LEU A 143 -6.09 13.45 2.53
C LEU A 143 -6.80 14.64 3.20
N SER A 144 -6.18 15.26 4.20
CA SER A 144 -6.77 16.36 4.98
C SER A 144 -8.17 16.02 5.51
N THR A 145 -8.33 14.82 6.05
CA THR A 145 -9.59 14.30 6.60
C THR A 145 -9.41 13.90 8.06
N GLN A 146 -10.53 13.84 8.79
CA GLN A 146 -10.51 13.49 10.21
C GLN A 146 -10.51 11.98 10.39
N ASP A 147 -9.72 11.53 11.36
CA ASP A 147 -9.75 10.15 11.83
C ASP A 147 -11.12 9.82 12.44
N SER A 148 -11.71 8.73 11.97
CA SER A 148 -12.86 8.10 12.64
C SER A 148 -12.50 6.72 13.16
N SER A 149 -12.98 6.36 14.34
CA SER A 149 -12.74 5.04 14.95
C SER A 149 -13.29 3.91 14.08
N GLN A 150 -14.46 4.09 13.46
CA GLN A 150 -15.04 3.10 12.55
C GLN A 150 -14.20 2.92 11.29
N GLY A 151 -13.70 4.02 10.71
CA GLY A 151 -12.78 3.97 9.57
C GLY A 151 -11.47 3.28 9.92
N ALA A 152 -10.89 3.58 11.09
CA ALA A 152 -9.66 2.96 11.57
C ALA A 152 -9.82 1.43 11.78
N ILE A 153 -10.94 1.01 12.38
CA ILE A 153 -11.25 -0.42 12.60
C ILE A 153 -11.40 -1.14 11.26
N PHE A 154 -12.18 -0.57 10.34
CA PHE A 154 -12.41 -1.17 9.03
C PHE A 154 -11.12 -1.24 8.20
N PHE A 155 -10.33 -0.16 8.19
CA PHE A 155 -9.01 -0.10 7.56
C PHE A 155 -8.11 -1.20 8.12
N SER A 156 -7.97 -1.26 9.45
CA SER A 156 -7.04 -2.17 10.11
C SER A 156 -7.40 -3.63 9.87
N ARG A 157 -8.69 -3.99 9.97
CA ARG A 157 -9.16 -5.35 9.68
C ARG A 157 -8.89 -5.73 8.23
N THR A 158 -9.17 -4.83 7.29
CA THR A 158 -8.96 -5.06 5.85
C THR A 158 -7.48 -5.25 5.54
N PHE A 159 -6.62 -4.37 6.08
CA PHE A 159 -5.17 -4.45 5.93
C PHE A 159 -4.60 -5.77 6.44
N ILE A 160 -5.01 -6.19 7.65
CA ILE A 160 -4.54 -7.44 8.26
C ILE A 160 -4.98 -8.65 7.44
N ASN A 161 -6.23 -8.67 6.97
CA ASN A 161 -6.76 -9.78 6.17
C ASN A 161 -6.01 -9.92 4.83
N ILE A 162 -5.85 -8.82 4.09
CA ILE A 162 -5.13 -8.81 2.81
C ILE A 162 -3.67 -9.23 3.03
N ASN A 163 -3.03 -8.69 4.06
CA ASN A 163 -1.67 -9.07 4.42
C ASN A 163 -1.58 -10.57 4.70
N HIS A 164 -2.49 -11.13 5.49
CA HIS A 164 -2.51 -12.56 5.77
C HIS A 164 -2.65 -13.42 4.50
N GLU A 165 -3.57 -13.06 3.60
CA GLU A 165 -3.74 -13.79 2.33
C GLU A 165 -2.50 -13.75 1.44
N ILE A 166 -1.86 -12.58 1.33
CA ILE A 166 -0.65 -12.42 0.53
C ILE A 166 0.54 -13.14 1.16
N MET A 167 0.65 -13.10 2.48
CA MET A 167 1.65 -13.85 3.25
C MET A 167 1.57 -15.36 2.97
N LEU A 168 0.37 -15.94 2.94
CA LEU A 168 0.18 -17.35 2.62
C LEU A 168 0.63 -17.66 1.19
N LYS A 169 0.30 -16.79 0.22
CA LYS A 169 0.74 -16.95 -1.18
C LYS A 169 2.26 -16.85 -1.32
N LEU A 170 2.88 -15.86 -0.67
CA LEU A 170 4.33 -15.70 -0.66
C LEU A 170 5.02 -16.93 -0.08
N LYS A 171 4.50 -17.46 1.05
CA LYS A 171 5.02 -18.68 1.65
C LYS A 171 4.99 -19.84 0.65
N GLY A 172 3.87 -20.10 -0.02
CA GLY A 172 3.80 -21.16 -1.04
C GLY A 172 4.83 -20.98 -2.17
N LEU A 173 4.97 -19.75 -2.67
CA LEU A 173 5.94 -19.42 -3.73
C LEU A 173 7.41 -19.56 -3.29
N MET A 174 7.73 -19.27 -2.03
CA MET A 174 9.11 -19.32 -1.53
C MET A 174 9.55 -20.73 -1.11
N PHE A 175 8.61 -21.60 -0.74
CA PHE A 175 8.90 -22.94 -0.22
C PHE A 175 8.56 -24.09 -1.19
N ASN A 176 8.08 -23.79 -2.41
CA ASN A 176 7.65 -24.79 -3.41
C ASN A 176 6.65 -25.82 -2.83
N GLU A 177 5.69 -25.35 -2.03
CA GLU A 177 4.52 -26.14 -1.59
C GLU A 177 3.34 -25.98 -2.56
#